data_AF-A0A7X5IW84-F1
#
_entry.id   AF-A0A7X5IW84-F1
#
_cell.length_a   1.000
_cell.length_b   1.000
_cell.length_c   1.000
_cell.angle_alpha   90.00
_cell.angle_beta   90.00
_cell.angle_gamma   90.00
#
_symmetry.space_group_name_H-M   'P 1'
#
loop_
_entity.id
_entity.type
_entity.pdbx_description
1 polymer ?
#
loop_
_entity_poly.entity_id
_entity_poly.type
_entity_poly.pdbx_seq_one_letter_code
_entity_poly.pdbx_strand_id
1 'polypeptide(L)'
;MTRKRRYLLLFLFIMGIEYLHICGGYAAVWAGFNGFGVIPMEYSETGQRMVMVIFIFPALFLFLLLAWMIIKNGKQKAAVKYYVFDVCTWLLGIGAGIFLFYMFEEPRIMIMDSMTRFIKAAGWLEYPVP
;
A
#
# COMPACT_ATOMS: atom_id res chain seq x y z
N MET A 1 27.07 -4.25 3.39
CA MET A 1 25.86 -5.09 3.48
C MET A 1 25.95 -6.24 2.48
N THR A 2 25.74 -7.48 2.89
CA THR A 2 25.80 -8.64 1.98
C THR A 2 24.60 -8.65 1.02
N ARG A 3 24.75 -9.24 -0.17
CA ARG A 3 23.71 -9.26 -1.21
C ARG A 3 22.41 -9.95 -0.72
N LYS A 4 22.53 -11.03 0.06
CA LYS A 4 21.38 -11.71 0.70
C LYS A 4 20.60 -10.79 1.64
N ARG A 5 21.30 -10.01 2.48
CA ARG A 5 20.66 -9.04 3.39
C ARG A 5 19.88 -7.96 2.62
N ARG A 6 20.40 -7.50 1.47
CA ARG A 6 19.69 -6.53 0.62
C ARG A 6 18.35 -7.08 0.11
N TYR A 7 18.34 -8.32 -0.38
CA TYR A 7 17.11 -8.96 -0.88
C TYR A 7 16.10 -9.20 0.23
N LEU A 8 16.55 -9.63 1.41
CA LEU A 8 15.67 -9.78 2.57
C LEU A 8 15.04 -8.44 2.98
N LEU A 9 15.83 -7.37 3.05
CA LEU A 9 15.30 -6.04 3.38
C LEU A 9 14.34 -5.52 2.32
N LEU A 10 14.64 -5.73 1.04
CA LEU A 10 13.74 -5.37 -0.06
C LEU A 10 12.42 -6.13 0.05
N PHE A 11 12.47 -7.44 0.30
CA PHE A 11 11.30 -8.28 0.52
C PHE A 11 10.44 -7.76 1.68
N LEU A 12 11.03 -7.55 2.85
CA LEU A 12 10.32 -7.05 4.04
C LEU A 12 9.70 -5.67 3.80
N PHE A 13 10.40 -4.81 3.06
CA PHE A 13 9.95 -3.48 2.73
C PHE A 13 8.76 -3.48 1.77
N ILE A 14 8.82 -4.27 0.69
CA ILE A 14 7.70 -4.42 -0.25
C ILE A 14 6.49 -5.03 0.45
N MET A 15 6.72 -6.07 1.25
CA MET A 15 5.68 -6.71 2.06
C MET A 15 4.99 -5.72 3.00
N GLY A 16 5.76 -4.88 3.71
CA GLY A 16 5.21 -3.87 4.62
C GLY A 16 4.45 -2.76 3.89
N ILE A 17 4.96 -2.26 2.77
CA ILE A 17 4.28 -1.24 1.96
C ILE A 17 2.97 -1.77 1.43
N GLU A 18 2.95 -2.97 0.87
CA GLU A 18 1.73 -3.56 0.31
C GLU A 18 0.70 -3.86 1.39
N TYR A 19 1.14 -4.38 2.54
CA TYR A 19 0.27 -4.57 3.69
C TYR A 19 -0.39 -3.25 4.13
N LEU A 20 0.37 -2.16 4.26
CA LEU A 20 -0.16 -0.84 4.62
C LEU A 20 -1.05 -0.25 3.52
N HIS A 21 -0.71 -0.45 2.26
CA HIS A 21 -1.50 0.01 1.12
C HIS A 21 -2.88 -0.65 1.11
N ILE A 22 -2.96 -1.96 1.32
CA ILE A 22 -4.23 -2.69 1.41
C ILE A 22 -5.02 -2.23 2.63
N CYS A 23 -4.38 -2.08 3.80
CA CYS A 23 -5.03 -1.54 4.99
C CYS A 23 -5.63 -0.15 4.73
N GLY A 24 -4.88 0.75 4.09
CA GLY A 24 -5.34 2.10 3.78
C GLY A 24 -6.47 2.12 2.76
N GLY A 25 -6.39 1.28 1.72
CA GLY A 25 -7.44 1.13 0.74
C GLY A 25 -8.75 0.62 1.36
N TYR A 26 -8.66 -0.43 2.18
CA TYR A 26 -9.81 -0.96 2.92
C TYR A 26 -10.38 0.07 3.90
N ALA A 27 -9.53 0.82 4.62
CA ALA A 27 -9.97 1.87 5.53
C ALA A 27 -10.72 3.00 4.81
N ALA A 28 -10.27 3.38 3.60
CA ALA A 28 -10.95 4.37 2.77
C ALA A 28 -12.31 3.84 2.27
N VAL A 29 -12.35 2.63 1.71
CA VAL A 29 -13.61 2.01 1.30
C VAL A 29 -14.57 1.91 2.50
N TRP A 30 -14.09 1.41 3.64
CA TRP A 30 -14.88 1.29 4.86
C TRP A 30 -15.41 2.63 5.37
N ALA A 31 -14.59 3.69 5.34
CA ALA A 31 -14.99 5.02 5.76
C ALA A 31 -16.13 5.59 4.90
N GLY A 32 -16.11 5.36 3.58
CA GLY A 32 -17.17 5.79 2.66
C GLY A 32 -18.46 4.96 2.71
N PHE A 33 -18.42 3.71 3.19
CA PHE A 33 -19.56 2.77 3.19
C PHE A 33 -20.17 2.50 4.59
N ASN A 34 -20.19 3.49 5.50
CA ASN A 34 -20.69 3.38 6.89
C ASN A 34 -19.71 2.87 7.94
N GLY A 35 -18.41 3.19 7.84
CA GLY A 35 -17.44 2.86 8.89
C GLY A 35 -17.70 3.46 10.28
N PHE A 36 -18.77 4.26 10.44
CA PHE A 36 -19.14 4.96 11.66
C PHE A 36 -20.55 4.65 12.20
N GLY A 37 -21.32 3.74 11.57
CA GLY A 37 -22.66 3.36 12.04
C GLY A 37 -23.74 4.45 11.98
N VAL A 38 -23.50 5.55 11.23
CA VAL A 38 -24.42 6.68 11.00
C VAL A 38 -24.67 6.82 9.50
N ILE A 39 -25.58 7.72 9.08
CA ILE A 39 -25.90 8.10 7.68
C ILE A 39 -24.63 8.00 6.80
N PRO A 40 -24.71 7.30 5.64
CA PRO A 40 -23.59 7.21 4.71
C PRO A 40 -23.04 8.59 4.40
N MET A 41 -21.74 8.77 4.61
CA MET A 41 -21.04 9.98 4.24
C MET A 41 -20.39 9.78 2.89
N GLU A 42 -20.43 10.81 2.06
CA GLU A 42 -19.77 10.80 0.75
C GLU A 42 -18.41 11.48 0.85
N TYR A 43 -17.49 11.09 -0.03
CA TYR A 43 -16.22 11.79 -0.13
C TYR A 43 -16.42 13.17 -0.77
N SER A 44 -15.96 14.21 -0.07
CA SER A 44 -15.83 15.55 -0.64
C SER A 44 -14.90 15.54 -1.84
N GLU A 45 -14.91 16.58 -2.68
CA GLU A 45 -13.98 16.67 -3.81
C GLU A 45 -12.51 16.55 -3.35
N THR A 46 -12.19 17.17 -2.21
CA THR A 46 -10.87 17.04 -1.58
C THR A 46 -10.61 15.62 -1.10
N GLY A 47 -11.60 14.99 -0.47
CA GLY A 47 -11.53 13.61 -0.02
C GLY A 47 -11.28 12.62 -1.16
N GLN A 48 -11.98 12.76 -2.28
CA GLN A 48 -11.80 11.92 -3.47
C GLN A 48 -10.37 12.04 -4.02
N ARG A 49 -9.83 13.26 -4.10
CA ARG A 49 -8.44 13.49 -4.51
C ARG A 49 -7.46 12.82 -3.56
N MET A 50 -7.66 12.94 -2.25
CA MET A 50 -6.78 12.33 -1.25
C MET A 50 -6.84 10.79 -1.26
N VAL A 51 -8.03 10.21 -1.43
CA VAL A 51 -8.19 8.76 -1.58
C VAL A 51 -7.46 8.27 -2.84
N MET A 52 -7.57 8.99 -3.97
CA MET A 52 -6.78 8.66 -5.17
C MET A 52 -5.27 8.66 -4.88
N VAL A 53 -4.76 9.60 -4.09
CA VAL A 53 -3.34 9.63 -3.70
C VAL A 53 -2.97 8.38 -2.89
N ILE A 54 -3.82 7.94 -1.95
CA ILE A 54 -3.57 6.73 -1.14
C ILE A 54 -3.41 5.49 -2.02
N PHE A 55 -4.16 5.37 -3.11
CA PHE A 55 -4.07 4.23 -4.04
C PHE A 55 -2.94 4.38 -5.07
N ILE A 56 -2.73 5.58 -5.62
CA ILE A 56 -1.78 5.78 -6.73
C ILE A 56 -0.34 5.85 -6.22
N PHE A 57 -0.09 6.48 -5.06
CA PHE A 57 1.26 6.76 -4.60
C PHE A 57 2.07 5.48 -4.28
N PRO A 58 1.51 4.46 -3.58
CA PRO A 58 2.21 3.20 -3.35
C PRO A 58 2.51 2.45 -4.66
N ALA A 59 1.54 2.42 -5.58
CA ALA A 59 1.72 1.79 -6.89
C ALA A 59 2.82 2.48 -7.72
N LEU A 60 2.83 3.82 -7.74
CA LEU A 60 3.87 4.60 -8.41
C LEU A 60 5.24 4.40 -7.76
N PHE A 61 5.30 4.40 -6.42
CA PHE A 61 6.53 4.19 -5.68
C PHE A 61 7.15 2.82 -6.00
N LEU A 62 6.32 1.77 -6.00
CA LEU A 62 6.74 0.46 -6.46
C LEU A 62 7.28 0.59 -7.88
N PHE A 63 6.48 1.04 -8.86
CA PHE A 63 6.92 1.13 -10.25
C PHE A 63 8.29 1.82 -10.42
N LEU A 64 8.54 2.92 -9.71
CA LEU A 64 9.82 3.62 -9.69
C LEU A 64 10.96 2.78 -9.07
N LEU A 65 10.70 2.05 -8.00
CA LEU A 65 11.66 1.12 -7.40
C LEU A 65 12.05 0.01 -8.39
N LEU A 66 11.09 -0.52 -9.16
CA LEU A 66 11.36 -1.55 -10.18
C LEU A 66 12.22 -0.97 -11.31
N ALA A 67 11.83 0.19 -11.82
CA ALA A 67 12.58 0.90 -12.85
C ALA A 67 14.01 1.19 -12.40
N TRP A 68 14.19 1.66 -11.17
CA TRP A 68 15.51 1.91 -10.58
C TRP A 68 16.37 0.63 -10.51
N MET A 69 15.77 -0.50 -10.11
CA MET A 69 16.48 -1.79 -10.04
C MET A 69 16.91 -2.26 -11.44
N ILE A 70 16.04 -2.16 -12.44
CA ILE A 70 16.33 -2.51 -13.83
C ILE A 70 17.49 -1.64 -14.36
N ILE A 71 17.41 -0.32 -14.20
CA ILE A 71 18.45 0.63 -14.63
C ILE A 71 19.78 0.33 -13.94
N LYS A 72 19.77 0.10 -12.63
CA LYS A 72 20.98 -0.20 -11.85
C LYS A 72 21.65 -1.48 -12.33
N ASN A 73 20.89 -2.56 -12.52
CA ASN A 73 21.43 -3.82 -12.98
C ASN A 73 21.95 -3.71 -14.42
N GLY A 74 21.29 -2.91 -15.27
CA GLY A 74 21.75 -2.61 -16.63
C GLY A 74 23.10 -1.91 -16.64
N LYS A 75 23.27 -0.87 -15.82
CA LYS A 75 24.56 -0.17 -15.66
C LYS A 75 25.67 -1.09 -15.14
N GLN A 76 25.33 -2.05 -14.29
CA GLN A 76 26.29 -3.01 -13.72
C GLN A 76 26.57 -4.22 -14.63
N LYS A 77 25.94 -4.29 -15.82
CA LYS A 77 26.00 -5.44 -16.73
C LYS A 77 25.73 -6.76 -15.98
N ALA A 78 24.77 -6.72 -15.05
CA ALA A 78 24.47 -7.85 -14.19
C ALA A 78 23.92 -9.02 -15.03
N ALA A 79 24.27 -10.25 -14.65
CA ALA A 79 23.71 -11.44 -15.30
C ALA A 79 22.18 -11.48 -15.19
N VAL A 80 21.51 -12.03 -16.21
CA VAL A 80 20.04 -12.12 -16.33
C VAL A 80 19.38 -12.66 -15.06
N LYS A 81 20.01 -13.65 -14.40
CA LYS A 81 19.52 -14.23 -13.14
C LYS A 81 19.19 -13.19 -12.07
N TYR A 82 19.90 -12.06 -12.02
CA TYR A 82 19.65 -11.01 -11.02
C TYR A 82 18.37 -10.23 -11.29
N TYR A 83 17.98 -10.04 -12.55
CA TYR A 83 16.69 -9.45 -12.90
C TYR A 83 15.54 -10.39 -12.52
N VAL A 84 15.72 -11.69 -12.76
CA VAL A 84 14.75 -12.72 -12.34
C VAL A 84 14.60 -12.71 -10.82
N PHE A 85 15.72 -12.70 -10.07
CA PHE A 85 15.67 -12.61 -8.61
C PHE A 85 14.97 -11.34 -8.11
N ASP A 86 15.22 -10.20 -8.75
CA ASP A 86 14.59 -8.93 -8.42
C ASP A 86 13.06 -9.01 -8.57
N VAL A 87 12.58 -9.50 -9.72
CA VAL A 87 11.13 -9.68 -9.99
C VAL A 87 10.51 -10.72 -9.06
N CYS A 88 11.17 -11.85 -8.82
CA CYS A 88 10.67 -12.87 -7.89
C CYS A 88 10.57 -12.33 -6.45
N THR A 89 11.58 -11.58 -5.98
CA THR A 89 11.57 -10.97 -4.63
C THR A 89 10.39 -10.03 -4.47
N TRP A 90 10.10 -9.29 -5.54
CA TRP A 90 8.98 -8.36 -5.63
C TRP A 90 7.62 -9.05 -5.54
N LEU A 91 7.39 -10.05 -6.41
CA LEU A 91 6.15 -10.82 -6.41
C LEU A 91 5.92 -11.52 -5.06
N LEU A 92 6.98 -12.07 -4.48
CA LEU A 92 6.92 -12.68 -3.14
C LEU A 92 6.59 -11.64 -2.06
N GLY A 93 7.18 -10.45 -2.11
CA GLY A 93 6.88 -9.36 -1.18
C GLY A 93 5.43 -8.93 -1.25
N ILE A 94 4.90 -8.70 -2.46
CA ILE A 94 3.50 -8.33 -2.70
C ILE A 94 2.58 -9.43 -2.19
N GLY A 95 2.83 -10.68 -2.62
CA GLY A 95 2.05 -11.83 -2.19
C GLY A 95 2.06 -12.03 -0.68
N ALA A 96 3.20 -11.84 -0.03
CA ALA A 96 3.32 -11.91 1.43
C ALA A 96 2.54 -10.77 2.12
N GLY A 97 2.57 -9.54 1.59
CA GLY A 97 1.79 -8.43 2.14
C GLY A 97 0.28 -8.69 2.09
N ILE A 98 -0.21 -9.17 0.93
CA ILE A 98 -1.61 -9.61 0.75
C ILE A 98 -1.95 -10.75 1.73
N PHE A 99 -1.10 -11.76 1.80
CA PHE A 99 -1.30 -12.90 2.67
C PHE A 99 -1.38 -12.49 4.14
N LEU A 100 -0.47 -11.62 4.61
CA LEU A 100 -0.49 -11.09 5.97
C LEU A 100 -1.78 -10.33 6.28
N PHE A 101 -2.28 -9.51 5.34
CA PHE A 101 -3.53 -8.78 5.49
C PHE A 101 -4.72 -9.72 5.74
N TYR A 102 -4.82 -10.84 5.03
CA TYR A 102 -5.92 -11.78 5.22
C TYR A 102 -5.71 -12.71 6.42
N MET A 103 -4.47 -13.07 6.73
CA MET A 103 -4.16 -14.04 7.79
C MET A 103 -4.21 -13.44 9.20
N PHE A 104 -3.77 -12.19 9.38
CA PHE A 104 -3.63 -11.58 10.69
C PHE A 104 -4.61 -10.42 10.87
N GLU A 105 -5.51 -10.59 11.84
CA GLU A 105 -6.51 -9.60 12.20
C GLU A 105 -5.92 -8.40 12.95
N GLU A 106 -4.96 -8.66 13.84
CA GLU A 106 -4.10 -7.63 14.42
C GLU A 106 -2.70 -7.74 13.79
N PRO A 107 -2.09 -6.64 13.32
CA PRO A 107 -2.45 -5.23 13.58
C PRO A 107 -3.39 -4.59 12.54
N ARG A 108 -4.03 -5.38 11.66
CA ARG A 108 -4.82 -4.87 10.53
C ARG A 108 -5.96 -3.98 11.00
N ILE A 109 -6.78 -4.45 11.94
CA ILE A 109 -7.94 -3.71 12.44
C ILE A 109 -7.51 -2.39 13.08
N MET A 110 -6.49 -2.41 13.92
CA MET A 110 -5.96 -1.21 14.56
C MET A 110 -5.50 -0.15 13.53
N ILE A 111 -4.80 -0.57 12.48
CA ILE A 111 -4.36 0.33 11.39
C ILE A 111 -5.57 0.87 10.62
N MET A 112 -6.51 -0.01 10.26
CA MET A 112 -7.71 0.38 9.53
C MET A 112 -8.54 1.40 10.32
N ASP A 113 -8.83 1.14 11.60
CA ASP A 113 -9.58 2.05 12.48
C ASP A 113 -8.86 3.40 12.64
N SER A 114 -7.53 3.38 12.83
CA SER A 114 -6.73 4.60 12.92
C SER A 114 -6.83 5.46 11.64
N MET A 115 -6.74 4.82 10.47
CA MET A 115 -6.85 5.49 9.18
C MET A 115 -8.28 6.00 8.92
N THR A 116 -9.30 5.21 9.22
CA THR A 116 -10.71 5.62 9.11
C THR A 116 -10.99 6.83 9.98
N ARG A 117 -10.51 6.87 11.23
CA ARG A 117 -10.63 8.05 12.11
C ARG A 117 -9.90 9.27 11.55
N PHE A 118 -8.71 9.08 10.99
CA PHE A 118 -7.97 10.17 10.33
C PHE A 118 -8.75 10.76 9.15
N ILE A 119 -9.31 9.92 8.27
CA ILE A 119 -10.12 10.35 7.12
C ILE A 119 -11.27 11.25 7.57
N LYS A 120 -11.99 10.84 8.63
CA LYS A 120 -13.08 11.64 9.21
C LYS A 120 -12.59 12.94 9.82
N ALA A 121 -11.53 12.89 10.64
CA ALA A 121 -10.98 14.07 11.31
C ALA A 121 -10.40 15.09 10.32
N ALA A 122 -9.88 14.62 9.19
CA ALA A 122 -9.33 15.47 8.13
C ALA A 122 -10.41 16.12 7.24
N GLY A 123 -11.69 15.86 7.49
CA GLY A 123 -12.80 16.47 6.74
C GLY A 123 -12.91 15.96 5.30
N TRP A 124 -12.48 14.73 5.03
CA TRP A 124 -12.56 14.15 3.67
C TRP A 124 -13.94 13.62 3.34
N LEU A 125 -14.80 13.51 4.36
CA LEU A 125 -16.17 13.00 4.26
C LEU A 125 -17.16 14.12 4.58
N GLU A 126 -18.24 14.18 3.82
CA GLU A 126 -19.35 15.11 3.96
C GLU A 126 -20.67 14.33 4.05
N TYR A 127 -21.66 14.90 4.74
CA TYR A 127 -23.00 14.32 4.71
C TYR A 127 -23.64 14.61 3.34
N PRO A 128 -24.33 13.64 2.74
CA PRO A 128 -25.05 13.87 1.49
C PRO A 128 -26.10 14.98 1.71
N VAL A 129 -26.11 15.95 0.80
CA VAL A 129 -27.12 17.01 0.79
C VAL A 129 -28.45 16.39 0.31
N PRO A 130 -29.58 16.60 1.02
CA PRO A 130 -30.86 15.98 0.68
C PRO A 130 -31.44 16.44 -0.67
#